data_AF-A0A8X7QS69-F1
#
_entry.id   AF-A0A8X7QS69-F1
#
_cell.length_a   1.000
_cell.length_b   1.000
_cell.length_c   1.000
_cell.angle_alpha   90.00
_cell.angle_beta   90.00
_cell.angle_gamma   90.00
#
_symmetry.space_group_name_H-M   'P 1'
#
loop_
_entity.id
_entity.type
_entity.pdbx_description
1 polymer ?
#
loop_
_entity_poly.entity_id
_entity_poly.type
_entity_poly.pdbx_seq_one_letter_code
_entity_poly.pdbx_strand_id
1 'polypeptide(L)'
;MDPYTETGSVNFDSSLWPHASKSLPELLTEICQKAQRMLKLVKDGQPESTDIFLTLYQSLGESYNHMNQELLNGFLNFGFKPSSSDKNSVSFADLSSFVSHSSPSLEFDLVSGLSYSSLKLNDEAEKKDQSAYMLADFFSDELRTALRDLEERNRLVGELESKLSDSSNKIMTLERELDECHELLEVSEVEVSKLNEMLSKRKTEKADDGGADLLLNTLRAELRSRDVQIEQMEEYLNQVCVKDTELLSDDESGTNKSVVEELKSRVEELENQVEKQSDVISEREEEKREAIRELCFSLDHYKSRYTELVISLSGNN
;
A
#
# COMPACT_ATOMS: atom_id res chain seq x y z
N MET A 1 -43.94 0.15 -32.13
CA MET A 1 -43.09 -1.06 -32.09
C MET A 1 -42.31 -0.96 -30.80
N ASP A 2 -42.92 -1.43 -29.71
CA ASP A 2 -42.21 -1.71 -28.46
C ASP A 2 -41.31 -2.95 -28.66
N PRO A 3 -40.23 -3.11 -27.87
CA PRO A 3 -40.38 -4.04 -26.76
C PRO A 3 -39.63 -3.62 -25.47
N TYR A 4 -40.38 -3.65 -24.36
CA TYR A 4 -39.82 -3.85 -23.03
C TYR A 4 -39.57 -5.35 -22.83
N THR A 5 -38.35 -5.73 -22.42
CA THR A 5 -38.05 -7.07 -21.92
C THR A 5 -37.84 -7.04 -20.42
N GLU A 6 -38.64 -7.88 -19.76
CA GLU A 6 -38.69 -8.16 -18.34
C GLU A 6 -37.33 -8.46 -17.71
N THR A 7 -37.00 -7.72 -16.65
CA THR A 7 -35.99 -8.13 -15.68
C THR A 7 -36.53 -9.28 -14.85
N GLY A 8 -36.06 -10.49 -15.14
CA GLY A 8 -36.28 -11.67 -14.30
C GLY A 8 -35.70 -11.45 -12.90
N SER A 9 -36.57 -11.51 -11.90
CA SER A 9 -36.20 -11.64 -10.49
C SER A 9 -35.47 -12.96 -10.30
N VAL A 10 -34.15 -12.89 -10.17
CA VAL A 10 -33.33 -14.03 -9.74
C VAL A 10 -33.51 -14.15 -8.24
N ASN A 11 -34.28 -15.16 -7.85
CA ASN A 11 -34.50 -15.55 -6.47
C ASN A 11 -33.15 -16.02 -5.89
N PHE A 12 -32.50 -15.18 -5.07
CA PHE A 12 -31.26 -15.55 -4.38
C PHE A 12 -31.59 -16.49 -3.24
N ASP A 13 -31.35 -17.78 -3.49
CA ASP A 13 -31.52 -18.87 -2.55
C ASP A 13 -30.61 -18.64 -1.33
N SER A 14 -31.21 -18.17 -0.23
CA SER A 14 -30.51 -17.77 1.01
C SER A 14 -30.10 -18.98 1.88
N SER A 15 -30.13 -20.19 1.31
CA SER A 15 -29.97 -21.46 2.02
C SER A 15 -28.55 -22.05 1.95
N LEU A 16 -27.58 -21.31 1.41
CA LEU A 16 -26.22 -21.80 1.13
C LEU A 16 -25.13 -21.31 2.10
N TRP A 17 -25.51 -20.95 3.34
CA TRP A 17 -24.53 -20.61 4.38
C TRP A 17 -24.29 -21.84 5.28
N PRO A 18 -23.09 -22.44 5.27
CA PRO A 18 -22.81 -23.58 6.12
C PRO A 18 -22.82 -23.14 7.58
N HIS A 19 -23.76 -23.71 8.35
CA HIS A 19 -23.89 -23.56 9.80
C HIS A 19 -22.70 -24.21 10.52
N ALA A 20 -21.61 -23.47 10.64
CA ALA A 20 -20.64 -23.62 11.70
C ALA A 20 -20.32 -22.20 12.18
N SER A 21 -21.19 -21.66 13.05
CA SER A 21 -21.02 -20.33 13.64
C SER A 21 -19.75 -20.33 14.48
N LYS A 22 -18.66 -19.84 13.89
CA LYS A 22 -17.42 -19.55 14.60
C LYS A 22 -17.72 -18.49 15.65
N SER A 23 -17.19 -18.67 16.84
CA SER A 23 -17.33 -17.67 17.90
C SER A 23 -16.60 -16.37 17.53
N LEU A 24 -17.06 -15.24 18.06
CA LEU A 24 -16.43 -13.93 17.85
C LEU A 24 -14.90 -13.93 18.09
N PRO A 25 -14.36 -14.60 19.14
CA PRO A 25 -12.91 -14.70 19.35
C PRO A 25 -12.19 -15.50 18.24
N GLU A 26 -12.82 -16.54 17.69
CA GLU A 26 -12.24 -17.33 16.60
C GLU A 26 -12.19 -16.53 15.29
N LEU A 27 -13.24 -15.75 15.02
CA LEU A 27 -13.31 -14.85 13.87
C LEU A 27 -12.24 -13.75 13.92
N LEU A 28 -12.09 -13.12 15.07
CA LEU A 28 -11.06 -12.10 15.29
C LEU A 28 -9.65 -12.69 15.11
N THR A 29 -9.44 -13.90 15.62
CA THR A 29 -8.17 -14.62 15.47
C THR A 29 -7.87 -14.92 13.99
N GLU A 30 -8.86 -15.38 13.23
CA GLU A 30 -8.74 -15.66 11.81
C GLU A 30 -8.42 -14.41 10.99
N ILE A 31 -9.09 -13.28 11.27
CA ILE A 31 -8.83 -11.98 10.67
C ILE A 31 -7.39 -11.53 10.91
N CYS A 32 -6.92 -11.61 12.16
CA CYS A 32 -5.54 -11.25 12.53
C CYS A 32 -4.51 -12.12 11.80
N GLN A 33 -4.74 -13.44 11.70
CA GLN A 33 -3.83 -14.35 11.01
C GLN A 33 -3.76 -14.06 9.50
N LYS A 34 -4.91 -13.79 8.85
CA LYS A 34 -4.95 -13.44 7.43
C LYS A 34 -4.21 -12.13 7.16
N ALA A 35 -4.45 -11.10 7.97
CA ALA A 35 -3.75 -9.81 7.85
C ALA A 35 -2.22 -9.97 8.03
N GLN A 36 -1.77 -10.78 8.98
CA GLN A 36 -0.35 -11.06 9.19
C GLN A 36 0.29 -11.80 8.00
N ARG A 37 -0.41 -12.77 7.39
CA ARG A 37 0.08 -13.46 6.18
C ARG A 37 0.20 -12.50 5.01
N MET A 38 -0.79 -11.63 4.81
CA MET A 38 -0.75 -10.59 3.78
C MET A 38 0.42 -9.62 3.98
N LEU A 39 0.67 -9.19 5.22
CA LEU A 39 1.81 -8.32 5.53
C LEU A 39 3.16 -8.99 5.23
N LYS A 40 3.27 -10.30 5.49
CA LYS A 40 4.47 -11.08 5.18
C LYS A 40 4.70 -11.19 3.66
N LEU A 41 3.64 -11.45 2.91
CA LEU A 41 3.66 -11.52 1.44
C LEU A 41 4.10 -10.22 0.78
N VAL A 42 3.74 -9.07 1.37
CA VAL A 42 4.19 -7.75 0.90
C VAL A 42 5.68 -7.51 1.22
N LYS A 43 6.16 -8.00 2.37
CA LYS A 43 7.59 -7.86 2.77
C LYS A 43 8.52 -8.73 1.94
N ASP A 44 8.08 -9.91 1.52
CA ASP A 44 8.92 -10.90 0.84
C ASP A 44 9.08 -10.61 -0.67
N GLY A 45 8.33 -9.65 -1.24
CA GLY A 45 8.57 -9.07 -2.57
C GLY A 45 8.45 -10.02 -3.77
N GLN A 46 7.80 -11.18 -3.61
CA GLN A 46 7.68 -12.21 -4.65
C GLN A 46 6.57 -11.86 -5.67
N PRO A 47 6.77 -12.05 -6.99
CA PRO A 47 5.75 -11.76 -8.02
C PRO A 47 4.57 -12.76 -8.01
N GLU A 48 4.80 -14.01 -7.61
CA GLU A 48 3.78 -15.05 -7.41
C GLU A 48 2.87 -14.77 -6.18
N SER A 49 3.19 -13.71 -5.42
CA SER A 49 2.47 -13.26 -4.22
C SER A 49 1.14 -12.59 -4.55
N THR A 50 0.94 -12.07 -5.77
CA THR A 50 -0.22 -11.22 -6.09
C THR A 50 -1.54 -11.98 -6.04
N ASP A 51 -1.60 -13.17 -6.63
CA ASP A 51 -2.82 -14.01 -6.62
C ASP A 51 -3.12 -14.54 -5.21
N ILE A 52 -2.08 -14.90 -4.46
CA ILE A 52 -2.20 -15.33 -3.06
C ILE A 52 -2.68 -14.16 -2.18
N PHE A 53 -2.19 -12.95 -2.44
CA PHE A 53 -2.63 -11.75 -1.74
C PHE A 53 -4.09 -11.41 -2.02
N LEU A 54 -4.51 -11.47 -3.29
CA LEU A 54 -5.89 -11.19 -3.69
C LEU A 54 -6.87 -12.21 -3.09
N THR A 55 -6.52 -13.50 -3.09
CA THR A 55 -7.34 -14.55 -2.45
C THR A 55 -7.42 -14.38 -0.93
N LEU A 56 -6.32 -14.01 -0.26
CA LEU A 56 -6.33 -13.67 1.17
C LEU A 56 -7.16 -12.42 1.46
N TYR A 57 -7.09 -11.39 0.60
CA TYR A 57 -7.87 -10.17 0.74
C TYR A 57 -9.37 -10.45 0.64
N GLN A 58 -9.78 -11.24 -0.34
CA GLN A 58 -11.17 -11.63 -0.52
C GLN A 58 -11.68 -12.45 0.67
N SER A 59 -10.90 -13.44 1.12
CA SER A 59 -11.25 -14.26 2.28
C SER A 59 -11.25 -13.46 3.60
N LEU A 60 -10.44 -12.41 3.71
CA LEU A 60 -10.45 -11.48 4.85
C LEU A 60 -11.74 -10.66 4.89
N GLY A 61 -12.21 -10.19 3.73
CA GLY A 61 -13.49 -9.49 3.59
C GLY A 61 -14.68 -10.36 4.01
N GLU A 62 -14.68 -11.64 3.65
CA GLU A 62 -15.69 -12.61 4.06
C GLU A 62 -15.71 -12.81 5.59
N SER A 63 -14.54 -13.00 6.22
CA SER A 63 -14.43 -13.11 7.68
C SER A 63 -14.90 -11.84 8.41
N TYR A 64 -14.58 -10.66 7.87
CA TYR A 64 -15.01 -9.39 8.44
C TYR A 64 -16.53 -9.20 8.34
N ASN A 65 -17.13 -9.55 7.20
CA ASN A 65 -18.58 -9.53 7.03
C ASN A 65 -19.27 -10.51 8.00
N HIS A 66 -18.71 -11.70 8.21
CA HIS A 66 -19.26 -12.65 9.18
C HIS A 66 -19.18 -12.13 10.62
N MET A 67 -18.07 -11.50 11.00
CA MET A 67 -17.92 -10.84 12.31
C MET A 67 -18.94 -9.72 12.52
N ASN A 68 -19.19 -8.88 11.49
CA ASN A 68 -20.20 -7.82 11.58
C ASN A 68 -21.62 -8.37 11.73
N GLN A 69 -21.93 -9.48 11.06
CA GLN A 69 -23.22 -10.16 11.22
C GLN A 69 -23.38 -10.71 12.64
N GLU A 70 -22.36 -11.33 13.22
CA GLU A 70 -22.40 -11.81 14.62
C GLU A 70 -22.53 -10.66 15.62
N LEU A 71 -21.84 -9.54 15.41
CA LEU A 71 -22.01 -8.34 16.25
C LEU A 71 -23.43 -7.78 16.15
N LEU A 72 -23.97 -7.66 14.93
CA LEU A 72 -25.32 -7.15 14.71
C LEU A 72 -26.39 -8.07 15.33
N ASN A 73 -26.22 -9.39 15.19
CA ASN A 73 -27.08 -10.38 15.83
C ASN A 73 -26.97 -10.33 17.36
N GLY A 74 -25.76 -10.12 17.89
CA GLY A 74 -25.53 -9.91 19.32
C GLY A 74 -26.24 -8.66 19.83
N PHE A 75 -26.15 -7.53 19.12
CA PHE A 75 -26.83 -6.27 19.47
C PHE A 75 -28.35 -6.38 19.40
N LEU A 76 -28.89 -7.06 18.38
CA LEU A 76 -30.34 -7.25 18.23
C LEU A 76 -30.92 -8.22 19.28
N ASN A 77 -30.13 -9.19 19.76
CA ASN A 77 -30.52 -10.06 20.86
C ASN A 77 -30.42 -9.41 22.25
N PHE A 78 -29.77 -8.24 22.38
CA PHE A 78 -29.98 -7.32 23.51
C PHE A 78 -31.32 -6.58 23.36
N GLY A 79 -32.39 -7.34 23.19
CA GLY A 79 -33.74 -6.82 23.30
C GLY A 79 -33.94 -6.27 24.71
N PHE A 80 -33.93 -4.94 24.83
CA PHE A 80 -34.62 -4.23 25.91
C PHE A 80 -36.02 -4.82 26.02
N LYS A 81 -36.25 -5.64 27.05
CA LYS A 81 -37.60 -5.91 27.54
C LYS A 81 -38.07 -4.59 28.15
N PRO A 82 -39.01 -3.84 27.55
CA PRO A 82 -39.52 -2.66 28.20
C PRO A 82 -40.35 -3.15 29.38
N SER A 83 -39.83 -3.00 30.59
CA SER A 83 -40.63 -3.10 31.79
C SER A 83 -41.59 -1.92 31.79
N SER A 84 -42.81 -2.16 31.32
CA SER A 84 -43.94 -1.26 31.54
C SER A 84 -44.28 -1.23 33.04
N SER A 85 -44.75 -0.06 33.52
CA SER A 85 -45.08 0.30 34.92
C SER A 85 -43.86 0.82 35.70
N ASP A 86 -43.78 2.06 36.19
CA ASP A 86 -44.83 2.97 36.63
C ASP A 86 -44.56 4.42 36.27
N LYS A 87 -45.64 5.13 35.93
CA LYS A 87 -45.67 6.58 35.89
C LYS A 87 -45.69 7.09 37.33
N ASN A 88 -44.64 7.77 37.76
CA ASN A 88 -44.78 8.86 38.72
C ASN A 88 -43.78 9.97 38.38
N SER A 89 -44.33 10.99 37.73
CA SER A 89 -43.71 12.31 37.61
C SER A 89 -43.72 12.97 38.98
N VAL A 90 -42.54 13.25 39.53
CA VAL A 90 -42.38 14.34 40.51
C VAL A 90 -41.20 15.19 40.06
N SER A 91 -41.53 16.47 39.93
CA SER A 91 -40.68 17.59 39.55
C SER A 91 -39.43 17.71 40.41
N PHE A 92 -38.32 18.03 39.74
CA PHE A 92 -37.17 18.70 40.33
C PHE A 92 -37.61 20.04 40.93
N ALA A 93 -37.36 20.25 42.22
CA ALA A 93 -37.21 21.55 42.84
C ALA A 93 -36.30 21.40 44.06
N ASP A 94 -35.06 21.86 43.87
CA ASP A 94 -34.36 22.78 44.76
C ASP A 94 -34.44 22.51 46.27
N LEU A 95 -33.37 21.90 46.82
CA LEU A 95 -33.06 21.94 48.25
C LEU A 95 -31.54 22.06 48.43
N SER A 96 -31.02 23.26 48.17
CA SER A 96 -29.84 23.73 48.87
C SER A 96 -30.22 24.18 50.29
N SER A 97 -29.27 24.11 51.23
CA SER A 97 -29.36 24.52 52.64
C SER A 97 -30.07 23.56 53.60
N PHE A 98 -29.29 22.68 54.25
CA PHE A 98 -29.48 22.43 55.68
C PHE A 98 -28.16 22.56 56.44
N VAL A 99 -28.14 23.59 57.28
CA VAL A 99 -27.11 23.94 58.24
C VAL A 99 -27.03 22.88 59.33
N SER A 100 -25.82 22.40 59.59
CA SER A 100 -25.51 21.55 60.74
C SER A 100 -25.76 22.31 62.04
N HIS A 101 -26.76 21.88 62.81
CA HIS A 101 -26.86 22.23 64.22
C HIS A 101 -26.75 20.97 65.08
N SER A 102 -25.67 20.97 65.85
CA SER A 102 -25.30 20.10 66.95
C SER A 102 -26.51 19.69 67.81
N SER A 103 -26.73 18.39 67.95
CA SER A 103 -27.59 17.85 69.00
C SER A 103 -26.83 17.82 70.34
N PRO A 104 -27.46 18.17 71.47
CA PRO A 104 -26.86 18.04 72.79
C PRO A 104 -27.07 16.63 73.35
N SER A 105 -26.04 16.13 74.02
CA SER A 105 -26.06 14.92 74.84
C SER A 105 -27.02 15.11 76.02
N LEU A 106 -28.02 14.22 76.13
CA LEU A 106 -28.90 14.11 77.29
C LEU A 106 -28.34 13.03 78.22
N GLU A 107 -27.63 13.45 79.27
CA GLU A 107 -27.36 12.63 80.45
C GLU A 107 -28.66 12.51 81.26
N PHE A 108 -29.14 11.28 81.48
CA PHE A 108 -30.18 11.00 82.46
C PHE A 108 -29.52 10.52 83.76
N ASP A 109 -29.47 11.41 84.74
CA ASP A 109 -29.11 11.11 86.12
C ASP A 109 -30.24 10.32 86.80
N LEU A 110 -30.00 9.03 87.08
CA LEU A 110 -30.94 8.15 87.76
C LEU A 110 -30.72 8.23 89.28
N VAL A 111 -31.19 9.32 89.89
CA VAL A 111 -31.32 9.43 91.35
C VAL A 111 -32.61 8.74 91.76
N SER A 112 -32.52 7.45 92.13
CA SER A 112 -33.63 6.71 92.72
C SER A 112 -33.46 6.66 94.25
N GLY A 113 -34.02 7.66 94.91
CA GLY A 113 -34.18 7.68 96.36
C GLY A 113 -35.64 7.86 96.72
N LEU A 114 -36.35 6.76 97.01
CA LEU A 114 -37.64 6.81 97.70
C LEU A 114 -37.76 5.63 98.67
N SER A 115 -37.66 5.99 99.95
CA SER A 115 -38.03 5.20 101.11
C SER A 115 -39.55 5.17 101.24
N TYR A 116 -40.14 3.99 101.46
CA TYR A 116 -41.51 3.89 101.99
C TYR A 116 -41.59 2.88 103.13
N SER A 117 -42.24 3.34 104.18
CA SER A 117 -42.52 2.68 105.45
C SER A 117 -43.79 1.84 105.35
N SER A 118 -43.83 0.78 106.17
CA SER A 118 -44.89 -0.23 106.26
C SER A 118 -46.22 0.31 106.80
N LEU A 119 -47.35 -0.11 106.20
CA LEU A 119 -48.65 -0.24 106.88
C LEU A 119 -49.44 -1.43 106.32
N LYS A 120 -49.90 -2.31 107.22
CA LYS A 120 -50.77 -3.47 107.00
C LYS A 120 -52.18 -3.03 106.60
N LEU A 121 -52.76 -3.62 105.53
CA LEU A 121 -54.19 -3.98 105.38
C LEU A 121 -54.49 -4.71 104.04
N ASN A 122 -55.06 -5.92 104.15
CA ASN A 122 -55.95 -6.66 103.21
C ASN A 122 -55.40 -7.27 101.90
N ASP A 123 -55.68 -8.58 101.69
CA ASP A 123 -55.38 -9.47 100.54
C ASP A 123 -55.73 -8.94 99.12
N GLU A 124 -56.41 -7.79 99.03
CA GLU A 124 -56.74 -7.11 97.77
C GLU A 124 -55.64 -6.14 97.31
N ALA A 125 -54.78 -5.68 98.24
CA ALA A 125 -53.59 -4.87 97.94
C ALA A 125 -52.48 -5.73 97.31
N GLU A 126 -52.24 -6.94 97.82
CA GLU A 126 -51.21 -7.85 97.28
C GLU A 126 -51.48 -8.26 95.82
N LYS A 127 -52.76 -8.44 95.43
CA LYS A 127 -53.13 -8.74 94.03
C LYS A 127 -52.93 -7.54 93.09
N LYS A 128 -53.17 -6.32 93.58
CA LYS A 128 -52.91 -5.09 92.81
C LYS A 128 -51.41 -4.87 92.64
N ASP A 129 -50.62 -5.13 93.67
CA ASP A 129 -49.17 -5.08 93.60
C ASP A 129 -48.63 -6.12 92.60
N GLN A 130 -49.13 -7.36 92.65
CA GLN A 130 -48.74 -8.38 91.68
C GLN A 130 -49.13 -8.04 90.22
N SER A 131 -50.31 -7.45 90.01
CA SER A 131 -50.72 -6.96 88.69
C SER A 131 -49.85 -5.80 88.19
N ALA A 132 -49.40 -4.92 89.09
CA ALA A 132 -48.50 -3.82 88.75
C ALA A 132 -47.11 -4.35 88.37
N TYR A 133 -46.59 -5.37 89.07
CA TYR A 133 -45.33 -6.03 88.71
C TYR A 133 -45.39 -6.69 87.33
N MET A 134 -46.45 -7.45 87.02
CA MET A 134 -46.60 -8.08 85.70
C MET A 134 -46.68 -7.07 84.55
N LEU A 135 -47.34 -5.93 84.78
CA LEU A 135 -47.43 -4.86 83.80
C LEU A 135 -46.08 -4.13 83.63
N ALA A 136 -45.34 -3.91 84.72
CA ALA A 136 -44.00 -3.34 84.68
C ALA A 136 -43.01 -4.25 83.93
N ASP A 137 -43.09 -5.56 84.13
CA ASP A 137 -42.28 -6.55 83.41
C ASP A 137 -42.60 -6.54 81.91
N PHE A 138 -43.89 -6.51 81.55
CA PHE A 138 -44.33 -6.40 80.16
C PHE A 138 -43.76 -5.14 79.47
N PHE A 139 -43.89 -3.98 80.11
CA PHE A 139 -43.31 -2.74 79.58
C PHE A 139 -41.79 -2.78 79.50
N SER A 140 -41.13 -3.43 80.46
CA SER A 140 -39.67 -3.57 80.46
C SER A 140 -39.19 -4.42 79.28
N ASP A 141 -39.91 -5.51 78.96
CA ASP A 141 -39.59 -6.38 77.82
C ASP A 141 -39.88 -5.69 76.48
N GLU A 142 -40.96 -4.90 76.40
CA GLU A 142 -41.27 -4.09 75.22
C GLU A 142 -40.20 -3.00 75.00
N LEU A 143 -39.81 -2.28 76.04
CA LEU A 143 -38.72 -1.29 76.00
C LEU A 143 -37.39 -1.93 75.60
N ARG A 144 -37.07 -3.12 76.13
CA ARG A 144 -35.85 -3.85 75.78
C ARG A 144 -35.86 -4.28 74.31
N THR A 145 -37.02 -4.65 73.77
CA THR A 145 -37.15 -5.02 72.34
C THR A 145 -37.03 -3.80 71.44
N ALA A 146 -37.68 -2.70 71.78
CA ALA A 146 -37.56 -1.44 71.06
C ALA A 146 -36.10 -0.92 71.05
N LEU A 147 -35.38 -1.10 72.15
CA LEU A 147 -33.97 -0.72 72.26
C LEU A 147 -33.08 -1.56 71.32
N ARG A 148 -33.26 -2.89 71.26
CA ARG A 148 -32.54 -3.75 70.32
C ARG A 148 -32.82 -3.37 68.86
N ASP A 149 -34.08 -3.10 68.52
CA ASP A 149 -34.46 -2.68 67.18
C ASP A 149 -33.85 -1.31 66.81
N LEU A 150 -33.74 -0.39 67.77
CA LEU A 150 -33.09 0.91 67.58
C LEU A 150 -31.59 0.75 67.35
N GLU A 151 -30.91 -0.10 68.13
CA GLU A 151 -29.50 -0.43 67.96
C GLU A 151 -29.21 -1.06 66.60
N GLU A 152 -30.06 -1.99 66.14
CA GLU A 152 -29.92 -2.61 64.82
C GLU A 152 -30.14 -1.59 63.69
N ARG A 153 -31.13 -0.71 63.80
CA ARG A 153 -31.31 0.39 62.85
C ARG A 153 -30.10 1.33 62.81
N ASN A 154 -29.53 1.68 63.97
CA ASN A 154 -28.32 2.52 64.03
C ASN A 154 -27.12 1.84 63.35
N ARG A 155 -26.97 0.52 63.51
CA ARG A 155 -25.93 -0.25 62.79
C ARG A 155 -26.12 -0.17 61.27
N LEU A 156 -27.35 -0.31 60.79
CA LEU A 156 -27.66 -0.22 59.36
C LEU A 156 -27.45 1.19 58.81
N VAL A 157 -27.80 2.23 59.58
CA VAL A 157 -27.53 3.63 59.21
C VAL A 157 -26.03 3.85 59.03
N GLY A 158 -25.19 3.39 59.96
CA GLY A 158 -23.74 3.51 59.81
C GLY A 158 -23.17 2.78 58.59
N GLU A 159 -23.73 1.62 58.21
CA GLU A 159 -23.34 0.90 56.99
C GLU A 159 -23.78 1.64 55.71
N LEU A 160 -24.96 2.26 55.73
CA LEU A 160 -25.43 3.07 54.61
C LEU A 160 -24.61 4.35 54.47
N GLU A 161 -24.24 4.99 55.58
CA GLU A 161 -23.38 6.18 55.60
C GLU A 161 -21.98 5.86 55.05
N SER A 162 -21.39 4.71 55.41
CA SER A 162 -20.08 4.31 54.86
C SER A 162 -20.16 4.01 53.37
N LYS A 163 -21.17 3.29 52.91
CA LYS A 163 -21.42 3.05 51.47
C LYS A 163 -21.69 4.35 50.70
N LEU A 164 -22.42 5.29 51.30
CA LEU A 164 -22.68 6.60 50.71
C LEU A 164 -21.38 7.40 50.58
N SER A 165 -20.54 7.39 51.61
CA SER A 165 -19.21 8.01 51.58
C SER A 165 -18.31 7.38 50.49
N ASP A 166 -18.26 6.06 50.39
CA ASP A 166 -17.46 5.35 49.38
C ASP A 166 -17.93 5.67 47.96
N SER A 167 -19.25 5.65 47.73
CA SER A 167 -19.83 6.00 46.43
C SER A 167 -19.59 7.47 46.08
N SER A 168 -19.70 8.39 47.05
CA SER A 168 -19.38 9.80 46.87
C SER A 168 -17.93 10.02 46.46
N ASN A 169 -16.98 9.34 47.11
CA ASN A 169 -15.56 9.42 46.75
C ASN A 169 -15.28 8.87 45.34
N LYS A 170 -15.98 7.80 44.95
CA LYS A 170 -15.88 7.23 43.60
C LYS A 170 -16.42 8.19 42.54
N ILE A 171 -17.56 8.84 42.80
CA ILE A 171 -18.13 9.85 41.90
C ILE A 171 -17.15 11.01 41.72
N MET A 172 -16.63 11.56 42.82
CA MET A 172 -15.63 12.64 42.76
C MET A 172 -14.37 12.26 41.99
N THR A 173 -14.00 10.97 41.99
CA THR A 173 -12.86 10.47 41.22
C THR A 173 -13.16 10.40 39.73
N LEU A 174 -14.32 9.85 39.37
CA LEU A 174 -14.77 9.77 37.97
C LEU A 174 -15.00 11.16 37.35
N GLU A 175 -15.51 12.12 38.12
CA GLU A 175 -15.67 13.51 37.68
C GLU A 175 -14.32 14.14 37.31
N ARG A 176 -13.28 13.92 38.13
CA ARG A 176 -11.92 14.41 37.82
C ARG A 176 -11.34 13.76 36.57
N GLU A 177 -11.51 12.46 36.40
CA GLU A 177 -11.05 11.74 35.20
C GLU A 177 -11.79 12.23 33.95
N LEU A 178 -13.08 12.55 34.07
CA LEU A 178 -13.88 13.12 32.98
C LEU A 178 -13.38 14.50 32.58
N ASP A 179 -13.07 15.37 33.55
CA ASP A 179 -12.51 16.69 33.30
C ASP A 179 -11.14 16.59 32.60
N GLU A 180 -10.27 15.69 33.05
CA GLU A 180 -8.96 15.44 32.42
C GLU A 180 -9.11 14.93 30.97
N CYS A 181 -10.04 14.01 30.73
CA CYS A 181 -10.34 13.54 29.37
C CYS A 181 -10.88 14.67 28.47
N HIS A 182 -11.69 15.58 29.02
CA HIS A 182 -12.21 16.72 28.28
C HIS A 182 -11.09 17.68 27.86
N GLU A 183 -10.16 18.02 28.77
CA GLU A 183 -9.00 18.86 28.45
C GLU A 183 -8.12 18.22 27.36
N LEU A 184 -7.86 16.92 27.45
CA LEU A 184 -7.09 16.19 26.43
C LEU A 184 -7.80 16.18 25.07
N LEU A 185 -9.13 16.08 25.06
CA LEU A 185 -9.92 16.12 23.84
C LEU A 185 -9.82 17.50 23.16
N GLU A 186 -9.96 18.58 23.91
CA GLU A 186 -9.85 19.95 23.39
C GLU A 186 -8.47 20.21 22.77
N VAL A 187 -7.39 19.75 23.42
CA VAL A 187 -6.03 19.84 22.86
C VAL A 187 -5.91 19.07 21.54
N SER A 188 -6.47 17.86 21.48
CA SER A 188 -6.47 17.03 20.27
C SER A 188 -7.26 17.67 19.12
N GLU A 189 -8.43 18.26 19.40
CA GLU A 189 -9.25 18.95 18.39
C GLU A 189 -8.52 20.15 17.76
N VAL A 190 -7.76 20.90 18.56
CA VAL A 190 -6.91 21.99 18.08
C VAL A 190 -5.78 21.47 17.17
N GLU A 191 -5.13 20.36 17.54
CA GLU A 191 -4.07 19.75 16.72
C GLU A 191 -4.61 19.23 15.39
N VAL A 192 -5.75 18.52 15.41
CA VAL A 192 -6.43 18.03 14.20
C VAL A 192 -6.80 19.19 13.28
N SER A 193 -7.33 20.29 13.85
CA SER A 193 -7.68 21.49 13.08
C SER A 193 -6.44 22.10 12.39
N LYS A 194 -5.32 22.19 13.11
CA LYS A 194 -4.04 22.67 12.56
C LYS A 194 -3.49 21.77 11.45
N LEU A 195 -3.53 20.45 11.64
CA LEU A 195 -3.10 19.49 10.63
C LEU A 195 -3.97 19.58 9.37
N ASN A 196 -5.28 19.75 9.53
CA ASN A 196 -6.20 19.93 8.41
C ASN A 196 -5.92 21.22 7.63
N GLU A 197 -5.62 22.32 8.32
CA GLU A 197 -5.19 23.57 7.68
C GLU A 197 -3.90 23.36 6.87
N MET A 198 -2.88 22.72 7.45
CA MET A 198 -1.63 22.41 6.74
C MET A 198 -1.85 21.54 5.50
N LEU A 199 -2.75 20.55 5.58
CA LEU A 199 -3.11 19.70 4.45
C LEU A 199 -3.79 20.52 3.35
N SER A 200 -4.75 21.37 3.71
CA SER A 200 -5.44 22.24 2.76
C SER A 200 -4.48 23.16 2.02
N LYS A 201 -3.52 23.78 2.73
CA LYS A 201 -2.46 24.63 2.16
C LYS A 201 -1.57 23.85 1.18
N ARG A 202 -1.14 22.64 1.56
CA ARG A 202 -0.34 21.79 0.68
C ARG A 202 -1.09 21.36 -0.57
N LYS A 203 -2.40 21.12 -0.45
CA LYS A 203 -3.25 20.77 -1.58
C LYS A 203 -3.39 21.93 -2.56
N THR A 204 -3.49 23.17 -2.07
CA THR A 204 -3.49 24.37 -2.93
C THR A 204 -2.12 24.63 -3.56
N GLU A 205 -1.01 24.40 -2.85
CA GLU A 205 0.35 24.49 -3.41
C GLU A 205 0.58 23.46 -4.54
N LYS A 206 0.08 22.23 -4.38
CA LYS A 206 0.12 21.22 -5.44
C LYS A 206 -0.77 21.55 -6.65
N ALA A 207 -1.85 22.30 -6.46
CA ALA A 207 -2.70 22.74 -7.56
C ALA A 207 -2.06 23.89 -8.35
N ASP A 208 -1.21 24.70 -7.70
CA ASP A 208 -0.44 25.78 -8.34
C ASP A 208 0.82 25.26 -9.08
N ASP A 209 1.25 24.01 -8.84
CA ASP A 209 2.25 23.28 -9.64
C ASP A 209 1.71 22.85 -11.03
N GLY A 210 0.64 23.49 -11.52
CA GLY A 210 0.18 23.37 -12.90
C GLY A 210 1.29 23.70 -13.92
N GLY A 211 2.35 24.41 -13.50
CA GLY A 211 3.56 24.60 -14.30
C GLY A 211 4.28 23.30 -14.68
N ALA A 212 4.40 22.33 -13.77
CA ALA A 212 5.02 21.04 -14.06
C ALA A 212 4.17 20.21 -15.04
N ASP A 213 2.85 20.22 -14.89
CA ASP A 213 1.92 19.53 -15.80
C ASP A 213 1.92 20.17 -17.19
N LEU A 214 1.96 21.51 -17.28
CA LEU A 214 2.11 22.23 -18.55
C LEU A 214 3.45 21.92 -19.23
N LEU A 215 4.56 21.86 -18.48
CA LEU A 215 5.88 21.50 -18.99
C LEU A 215 5.90 20.04 -19.49
N LEU A 216 5.32 19.11 -18.73
CA LEU A 216 5.19 17.70 -19.13
C LEU A 216 4.37 17.55 -20.41
N ASN A 217 3.26 18.28 -20.53
CA ASN A 217 2.43 18.27 -21.73
C ASN A 217 3.17 18.86 -22.94
N THR A 218 3.94 19.93 -22.74
CA THR A 218 4.78 20.55 -23.78
C THR A 218 5.85 19.59 -24.28
N LEU A 219 6.63 18.99 -23.36
CA LEU A 219 7.65 18.00 -23.71
C LEU A 219 7.07 16.76 -24.38
N ARG A 220 5.88 16.31 -23.96
CA ARG A 220 5.17 15.21 -24.60
C ARG A 220 4.76 15.54 -26.04
N ALA A 221 4.31 16.76 -26.30
CA ALA A 221 3.98 17.21 -27.65
C ALA A 221 5.24 17.30 -28.52
N GLU A 222 6.35 17.81 -28.00
CA GLU A 222 7.64 17.83 -28.69
C GLU A 222 8.16 16.43 -29.03
N LEU A 223 8.07 15.49 -28.08
CA LEU A 223 8.48 14.09 -28.31
C LEU A 223 7.70 13.48 -29.47
N ARG A 224 6.37 13.62 -29.47
CA ARG A 224 5.53 13.14 -30.58
C ARG A 224 5.87 13.81 -31.91
N SER A 225 6.18 15.10 -31.90
CA SER A 225 6.62 15.80 -33.12
C SER A 225 7.92 15.23 -33.67
N ARG A 226 8.87 14.86 -32.81
CA ARG A 226 10.12 14.23 -33.23
C ARG A 226 9.90 12.81 -33.73
N ASP A 227 9.04 12.02 -33.09
CA ASP A 227 8.72 10.66 -33.54
C ASP A 227 8.15 10.69 -34.98
N VAL A 228 7.22 11.61 -35.26
CA VAL A 228 6.69 11.80 -36.63
C VAL A 228 7.78 12.20 -37.62
N GLN A 229 8.73 13.05 -37.21
CA GLN A 229 9.86 13.44 -38.07
C GLN A 229 10.79 12.25 -38.36
N ILE A 230 11.05 11.40 -37.37
CA ILE A 230 11.87 10.20 -37.52
C ILE A 230 11.19 9.24 -38.50
N GLU A 231 9.89 8.99 -38.33
CA GLU A 231 9.12 8.11 -39.22
C GLU A 231 9.16 8.61 -40.68
N GLN A 232 9.02 9.92 -40.90
CA GLN A 232 9.18 10.51 -42.23
C GLN A 232 10.59 10.30 -42.79
N MET A 233 11.63 10.51 -41.99
CA MET A 233 13.03 10.30 -42.42
C MET A 233 13.32 8.84 -42.75
N GLU A 234 12.79 7.90 -41.97
CA GLU A 234 12.88 6.46 -42.22
C GLU A 234 12.19 6.08 -43.53
N GLU A 235 11.01 6.65 -43.81
CA GLU A 235 10.31 6.44 -45.08
C GLU A 235 11.13 6.97 -46.27
N TYR A 236 11.70 8.18 -46.16
CA TYR A 236 12.60 8.73 -47.19
C TYR A 236 13.83 7.83 -47.42
N LEU A 237 14.47 7.37 -46.35
CA LEU A 237 15.63 6.47 -46.45
C LEU A 237 15.25 5.17 -47.14
N ASN A 238 14.11 4.57 -46.77
CA ASN A 238 13.62 3.35 -47.42
C ASN A 238 13.36 3.56 -48.91
N GLN A 239 12.76 4.69 -49.31
CA GLN A 239 12.55 5.01 -50.72
C GLN A 239 13.85 5.15 -51.50
N VAL A 240 14.89 5.77 -50.90
CA VAL A 240 16.21 5.89 -51.52
C VAL A 240 16.85 4.51 -51.65
N CYS A 241 16.86 3.70 -50.60
CA CYS A 241 17.40 2.35 -50.64
C CYS A 241 16.73 1.49 -51.71
N VAL A 242 15.40 1.54 -51.83
CA VAL A 242 14.68 0.80 -52.88
C VAL A 242 15.12 1.26 -54.28
N LYS A 243 15.21 2.57 -54.53
CA LYS A 243 15.68 3.10 -55.81
C LYS A 243 17.12 2.72 -56.13
N ASP A 244 18.01 2.77 -55.14
CA ASP A 244 19.41 2.35 -55.32
C ASP A 244 19.48 0.85 -55.65
N THR A 245 18.67 0.01 -55.00
CA THR A 245 18.61 -1.42 -55.34
C THR A 245 18.00 -1.67 -56.71
N GLU A 246 16.99 -0.89 -57.12
CA GLU A 246 16.38 -0.99 -58.44
C GLU A 246 17.38 -0.59 -59.53
N LEU A 247 18.07 0.55 -59.37
CA LEU A 247 19.14 0.98 -60.28
C LEU A 247 20.28 -0.03 -60.35
N LEU A 248 20.73 -0.59 -59.22
CA LEU A 248 21.75 -1.64 -59.22
C LEU A 248 21.27 -2.89 -59.97
N SER A 249 20.00 -3.28 -59.83
CA SER A 249 19.45 -4.42 -60.56
C SER A 249 19.28 -4.17 -62.07
N ASP A 250 18.93 -2.94 -62.45
CA ASP A 250 18.80 -2.52 -63.86
C ASP A 250 20.18 -2.39 -64.53
N ASP A 251 21.20 -1.96 -63.80
CA ASP A 251 22.58 -1.86 -64.31
C ASP A 251 23.28 -3.25 -64.35
N GLU A 252 22.84 -4.18 -63.49
CA GLU A 252 23.26 -5.59 -63.51
C GLU A 252 22.53 -6.42 -64.59
N SER A 253 21.52 -5.85 -65.27
CA SER A 253 20.85 -6.42 -66.44
C SER A 253 21.75 -6.36 -67.69
N GLY A 254 22.82 -7.15 -67.67
CA GLY A 254 23.48 -7.77 -68.82
C GLY A 254 24.30 -6.87 -69.75
N THR A 255 23.91 -5.61 -69.97
CA THR A 255 24.52 -4.74 -71.00
C THR A 255 25.89 -4.24 -70.58
N ASN A 256 26.02 -3.64 -69.39
CA ASN A 256 27.31 -3.16 -68.90
C ASN A 256 28.30 -4.30 -68.62
N LYS A 257 27.83 -5.41 -68.04
CA LYS A 257 28.68 -6.59 -67.79
C LYS A 257 29.17 -7.24 -69.09
N SER A 258 28.32 -7.36 -70.11
CA SER A 258 28.71 -7.91 -71.42
C SER A 258 29.71 -7.00 -72.14
N VAL A 259 29.52 -5.68 -72.10
CA VAL A 259 30.45 -4.72 -72.72
C VAL A 259 31.81 -4.74 -72.04
N VAL A 260 31.85 -4.88 -70.71
CA VAL A 260 33.10 -4.99 -69.95
C VAL A 260 33.87 -6.26 -70.31
N GLU A 261 33.20 -7.42 -70.41
CA GLU A 261 33.85 -8.68 -70.80
C GLU A 261 34.30 -8.66 -72.27
N GLU A 262 33.52 -8.06 -73.19
CA GLU A 262 33.91 -7.88 -74.58
C GLU A 262 35.16 -6.99 -74.70
N LEU A 263 35.18 -5.84 -74.02
CA LEU A 263 36.34 -4.95 -73.99
C LEU A 263 37.57 -5.65 -73.41
N LYS A 264 37.40 -6.42 -72.33
CA LYS A 264 38.48 -7.19 -71.72
C LYS A 264 39.08 -8.22 -72.69
N SER A 265 38.23 -8.97 -73.39
CA SER A 265 38.68 -9.92 -74.43
C SER A 265 39.41 -9.24 -75.58
N ARG A 266 38.97 -8.02 -75.96
CA ARG A 266 39.62 -7.25 -77.02
C ARG A 266 40.98 -6.71 -76.60
N VAL A 267 41.13 -6.31 -75.34
CA VAL A 267 42.43 -5.90 -74.78
C VAL A 267 43.39 -7.08 -74.80
N GLU A 268 42.97 -8.25 -74.33
CA GLU A 268 43.80 -9.46 -74.33
C GLU A 268 44.24 -9.87 -75.74
N GLU A 269 43.36 -9.76 -76.74
CA GLU A 269 43.72 -10.02 -78.14
C GLU A 269 44.78 -9.02 -78.66
N LEU A 270 44.62 -7.73 -78.35
CA LEU A 270 45.56 -6.69 -78.77
C LEU A 270 46.92 -6.83 -78.08
N GLU A 271 46.97 -7.17 -76.80
CA GLU A 271 48.21 -7.46 -76.08
C GLU A 271 48.98 -8.62 -76.73
N ASN A 272 48.29 -9.71 -77.06
CA ASN A 272 48.87 -10.85 -77.77
C ASN A 272 49.39 -10.47 -79.18
N GLN A 273 48.70 -9.58 -79.90
CA GLN A 273 49.16 -9.10 -81.20
C GLN A 273 50.41 -8.22 -81.07
N VAL A 274 50.46 -7.35 -80.06
CA VAL A 274 51.63 -6.50 -79.78
C VAL A 274 52.84 -7.35 -79.40
N GLU A 275 52.65 -8.38 -78.57
CA GLU A 275 53.72 -9.31 -78.19
C GLU A 275 54.30 -10.01 -79.43
N LYS A 276 53.45 -10.57 -80.29
CA LYS A 276 53.89 -11.19 -81.56
C LYS A 276 54.63 -10.23 -82.48
N GLN A 277 54.17 -8.97 -82.57
CA GLN A 277 54.87 -7.97 -83.37
C GLN A 277 56.23 -7.62 -82.77
N SER A 278 56.31 -7.51 -81.45
CA SER A 278 57.57 -7.29 -80.73
C SER A 278 58.58 -8.41 -81.00
N ASP A 279 58.14 -9.66 -80.97
CA ASP A 279 59.00 -10.82 -81.27
C ASP A 279 59.57 -10.77 -82.70
N VAL A 280 58.72 -10.49 -83.70
CA VAL A 280 59.14 -10.38 -85.10
C VAL A 280 60.14 -9.24 -85.31
N ILE A 281 59.93 -8.10 -84.63
CA ILE A 281 60.88 -6.98 -84.69
C ILE A 281 62.21 -7.40 -84.08
N SER A 282 62.20 -8.02 -82.91
CA SER A 282 63.41 -8.49 -82.23
C SER A 282 64.19 -9.51 -83.06
N GLU A 283 63.50 -10.46 -83.69
CA GLU A 283 64.12 -11.45 -84.59
C GLU A 283 64.79 -10.76 -85.78
N ARG A 284 64.10 -9.85 -86.48
CA ARG A 284 64.69 -9.11 -87.61
C ARG A 284 65.84 -8.20 -87.20
N GLU A 285 65.80 -7.64 -86.00
CA GLU A 285 66.93 -6.89 -85.48
C GLU A 285 68.13 -7.78 -85.22
N GLU A 286 67.92 -9.00 -84.71
CA GLU A 286 68.99 -9.98 -84.52
C GLU A 286 69.58 -10.45 -85.85
N GLU A 287 68.75 -10.73 -86.86
CA GLU A 287 69.20 -11.04 -88.22
C GLU A 287 70.07 -9.92 -88.80
N LYS A 288 69.69 -8.65 -88.61
CA LYS A 288 70.51 -7.50 -89.01
C LYS A 288 71.84 -7.46 -88.25
N ARG A 289 71.83 -7.73 -86.94
CA ARG A 289 73.05 -7.79 -86.13
C ARG A 289 73.97 -8.90 -86.62
N GLU A 290 73.45 -10.07 -86.97
CA GLU A 290 74.25 -11.18 -87.50
C GLU A 290 74.80 -10.88 -88.90
N ALA A 291 74.00 -10.31 -89.80
CA ALA A 291 74.48 -9.90 -91.12
C ALA A 291 75.62 -8.87 -91.03
N ILE A 292 75.57 -7.95 -90.07
CA ILE A 292 76.67 -7.02 -89.78
C ILE A 292 77.90 -7.76 -89.26
N ARG A 293 77.73 -8.73 -88.35
CA ARG A 293 78.84 -9.57 -87.83
C ARG A 293 79.54 -10.34 -88.96
N GLU A 294 78.78 -11.00 -89.82
CA GLU A 294 79.32 -11.74 -90.99
C GLU A 294 80.07 -10.83 -91.97
N LEU A 295 79.55 -9.61 -92.21
CA LEU A 295 80.20 -8.62 -93.07
C LEU A 295 81.52 -8.13 -92.46
N CYS A 296 81.54 -7.81 -91.16
CA CYS A 296 82.76 -7.41 -90.44
C CYS A 296 83.82 -8.53 -90.52
N PHE A 297 83.42 -9.77 -90.27
CA PHE A 297 84.32 -10.92 -90.37
C PHE A 297 84.91 -11.08 -91.78
N SER A 298 84.07 -10.93 -92.82
CA SER A 298 84.51 -10.97 -94.21
C SER A 298 85.50 -9.85 -94.52
N LEU A 299 85.24 -8.63 -94.06
CA LEU A 299 86.10 -7.47 -94.25
C LEU A 299 87.46 -7.64 -93.58
N ASP A 300 87.49 -8.13 -92.33
CA ASP A 300 88.72 -8.41 -91.61
C ASP A 300 89.55 -9.50 -92.30
N HIS A 301 88.90 -10.54 -92.83
CA HIS A 301 89.57 -11.57 -93.64
C HIS A 301 90.19 -10.98 -94.92
N TYR A 302 89.46 -10.14 -95.68
CA TYR A 302 90.01 -9.48 -96.87
C TYR A 302 91.16 -8.53 -96.54
N LYS A 303 91.03 -7.76 -95.46
CA LYS A 303 92.07 -6.86 -94.96
C LYS A 303 93.33 -7.63 -94.58
N SER A 304 93.19 -8.76 -93.90
CA SER A 304 94.30 -9.63 -93.52
C SER A 304 95.03 -10.17 -94.75
N ARG A 305 94.31 -10.70 -95.75
CA ARG A 305 94.91 -11.15 -97.02
C ARG A 305 95.59 -10.02 -97.80
N TYR A 306 95.01 -8.82 -97.79
CA TYR A 306 95.64 -7.65 -98.41
C TYR A 306 96.95 -7.28 -97.69
N THR A 307 96.96 -7.29 -96.35
CA THR A 307 98.18 -7.06 -95.57
C THR A 307 99.25 -8.13 -95.85
N GLU A 308 98.87 -9.41 -95.92
CA GLU A 308 99.78 -10.51 -96.31
C GLU A 308 100.38 -10.31 -97.71
N LEU A 309 99.56 -9.89 -98.68
CA LEU A 309 100.01 -9.59 -100.03
C LEU A 309 100.99 -8.41 -100.05
N VAL A 310 100.69 -7.34 -99.32
CA VAL A 310 101.58 -6.17 -99.19
C VAL A 310 102.90 -6.54 -98.53
N ILE A 311 102.88 -7.34 -97.46
CA ILE A 311 104.11 -7.84 -96.79
C ILE A 311 104.93 -8.70 -97.76
N SER A 312 104.29 -9.60 -98.50
CA SER A 312 104.96 -10.47 -99.49
C SER A 312 105.63 -9.66 -100.61
N LEU A 313 105.02 -8.55 -101.04
CA LEU A 313 105.59 -7.64 -102.03
C LEU A 313 106.73 -6.79 -101.47
N SER A 314 106.68 -6.42 -100.19
CA SER A 314 107.72 -5.62 -99.52
C SER A 314 108.95 -6.43 -99.08
N GLY A 315 108.81 -7.74 -98.87
CA GLY A 315 109.91 -8.64 -98.47
C GLY A 315 110.79 -9.17 -99.60
N ASN A 316 110.51 -8.80 -100.86
CA ASN A 316 111.24 -9.21 -102.06
C ASN A 316 112.18 -8.10 -102.62
N ASN A 317 112.59 -7.15 -101.78
CA ASN A 317 113.61 -6.12 -102.10
C ASN A 317 114.79 -6.19 -101.11
#